data_AF-A0A145X1R7-F1
#
_entry.id   AF-A0A145X1R7-F1
#
_cell.length_a   1.000
_cell.length_b   1.000
_cell.length_c   1.000
_cell.angle_alpha   90.00
_cell.angle_beta   90.00
_cell.angle_gamma   90.00
#
_symmetry.space_group_name_H-M   'P 1'
#
loop_
_entity.id
_entity.type
_entity.pdbx_description
1 polymer ?
#
loop_
_entity_poly.entity_id
_entity_poly.type
_entity_poly.pdbx_seq_one_letter_code
_entity_poly.pdbx_strand_id
1 'polypeptide(L)'
;MASGQYNVSDNTLILELPSNLNYIFIRALLEKYQLNKLVFGTGQPLITGGLLKKIVIQVPCLEEQTKIANFLSSIDQKIEVVAQQIQQAKQWKKGLLQQMFV
;
A
#
# COMPACT_ATOMS: atom_id res chain seq x y z
N MET A 1 -12.29 -2.63 7.25
CA MET A 1 -12.46 -3.92 6.56
C MET A 1 -11.94 -3.76 5.14
N ALA A 2 -11.11 -4.69 4.66
CA ALA A 2 -10.74 -4.73 3.25
C ALA A 2 -11.97 -5.18 2.43
N SER A 3 -12.34 -4.46 1.37
CA SER A 3 -13.44 -4.80 0.46
C SER A 3 -12.93 -5.04 -0.97
N GLY A 4 -13.13 -6.23 -1.52
CA GLY A 4 -12.63 -6.61 -2.85
C GLY A 4 -12.33 -8.11 -2.96
N GLN A 5 -11.76 -8.52 -4.10
CA GLN A 5 -11.23 -9.87 -4.27
C GLN A 5 -9.78 -9.92 -3.78
N TYR A 6 -9.51 -10.81 -2.83
CA TYR A 6 -8.18 -10.99 -2.24
C TYR A 6 -7.83 -12.48 -2.23
N ASN A 7 -6.60 -12.81 -2.61
CA ASN A 7 -6.07 -14.15 -2.45
C ASN A 7 -5.50 -14.28 -1.02
N VAL A 8 -6.17 -15.07 -0.20
CA VAL A 8 -5.72 -15.42 1.15
C VAL A 8 -5.13 -16.83 1.09
N SER A 9 -3.87 -16.97 1.52
CA SER A 9 -3.20 -18.26 1.71
C SER A 9 -2.92 -18.50 3.20
N ASP A 10 -2.47 -19.71 3.54
CA ASP A 10 -2.13 -20.12 4.91
C ASP A 10 -1.03 -19.25 5.56
N ASN A 11 -0.23 -18.54 4.76
CA ASN A 11 0.82 -17.62 5.24
C ASN A 11 0.34 -16.16 5.36
N THR A 12 -0.97 -15.91 5.22
CA THR A 12 -1.53 -14.56 5.32
C THR A 12 -1.75 -14.17 6.77
N LEU A 13 -1.19 -13.04 7.18
CA LEU A 13 -1.44 -12.46 8.50
C LEU A 13 -2.42 -11.29 8.38
N ILE A 14 -3.52 -11.39 9.13
CA ILE A 14 -4.54 -10.34 9.22
C ILE A 14 -4.29 -9.53 10.49
N LEU A 15 -4.28 -8.21 10.37
CA LEU A 15 -4.15 -7.28 11.48
C LEU A 15 -5.50 -6.62 11.73
N GLU A 16 -6.03 -6.81 12.94
CA GLU A 16 -7.17 -6.04 13.43
C GLU A 16 -6.66 -4.78 14.13
N LEU A 17 -7.12 -3.62 13.68
CA LEU A 17 -6.69 -2.34 14.22
C LEU A 17 -7.74 -1.80 15.19
N PRO A 18 -7.35 -1.34 16.40
CA PRO A 18 -8.25 -0.64 17.30
C PRO A 18 -8.70 0.70 16.70
N SER A 19 -9.83 1.21 17.17
CA SER A 19 -10.50 2.40 16.62
C SER A 19 -9.68 3.70 16.71
N ASN A 20 -8.68 3.75 17.58
CA ASN A 20 -7.78 4.88 17.75
C ASN A 20 -6.59 4.88 16.77
N LEU A 21 -6.56 3.96 15.80
CA LEU A 21 -5.53 3.88 14.77
C LEU A 21 -6.10 4.13 13.38
N ASN A 22 -5.43 5.00 12.63
CA ASN A 22 -5.76 5.24 11.22
C ASN A 22 -5.07 4.20 10.32
N TYR A 23 -5.85 3.44 9.54
CA TYR A 23 -5.32 2.33 8.74
C TYR A 23 -4.33 2.77 7.66
N ILE A 24 -4.52 3.94 7.04
CA ILE A 24 -3.63 4.47 6.00
C ILE A 24 -2.28 4.82 6.62
N PHE A 25 -2.32 5.48 7.78
CA PHE A 25 -1.12 5.78 8.55
C PHE A 25 -0.36 4.52 8.96
N ILE A 26 -1.06 3.53 9.55
CA ILE A 26 -0.44 2.27 9.98
C ILE A 26 0.16 1.51 8.80
N ARG A 27 -0.54 1.47 7.66
CA ARG A 27 0.00 0.89 6.42
C ARG A 27 1.32 1.56 6.03
N ALA A 28 1.34 2.89 5.94
CA ALA A 28 2.54 3.64 5.56
C ALA A 28 3.69 3.46 6.58
N LEU A 29 3.37 3.37 7.87
CA LEU A 29 4.34 3.11 8.94
C LEU A 29 4.98 1.73 8.80
N LEU A 30 4.17 0.69 8.54
CA LEU A 30 4.66 -0.68 8.35
C LEU A 30 5.48 -0.83 7.06
N GLU A 31 5.08 -0.17 5.99
CA GLU A 31 5.86 -0.09 4.74
C GLU A 31 7.22 0.56 5.00
N LYS A 32 7.25 1.69 5.73
CA LYS A 32 8.49 2.36 6.16
C LYS A 32 9.37 1.49 7.06
N TYR A 33 8.77 0.67 7.92
CA TYR A 33 9.50 -0.22 8.82
C TYR A 33 10.27 -1.33 8.07
N GLN A 34 9.88 -1.64 6.83
CA GLN A 34 10.50 -2.68 5.99
C GLN A 34 10.42 -4.06 6.64
N LEU A 35 9.19 -4.56 6.85
CA LEU A 35 8.90 -5.86 7.48
C LEU A 35 9.67 -7.05 6.87
N ASN A 36 10.09 -6.96 5.61
CA ASN A 36 10.94 -7.96 4.95
C ASN A 36 12.26 -8.24 5.70
N LYS A 37 12.73 -7.32 6.56
CA LYS A 37 13.89 -7.55 7.44
C LYS A 37 13.64 -8.61 8.51
N LEU A 38 12.38 -8.90 8.81
CA LEU A 38 11.96 -9.89 9.80
C LEU A 38 11.72 -11.27 9.17
N VAL A 39 11.95 -11.42 7.87
CA VAL A 39 11.82 -12.70 7.18
C VAL A 39 12.75 -13.73 7.79
N PHE A 40 12.21 -14.90 8.06
CA PHE A 40 12.91 -16.05 8.59
C PHE A 40 12.75 -17.25 7.64
N GLY A 41 13.78 -18.10 7.59
CA GLY A 41 13.82 -19.29 6.75
C GLY A 41 14.42 -19.04 5.36
N THR A 42 15.24 -19.98 4.87
CA THR A 42 15.93 -19.89 3.57
C THR A 42 15.14 -20.55 2.43
N GLY A 43 14.48 -21.70 2.70
CA GLY A 43 13.66 -22.42 1.71
C GLY A 43 12.23 -21.89 1.57
N GLN A 44 11.64 -21.43 2.67
CA GLN A 44 10.32 -20.81 2.70
C GLN A 44 10.38 -19.51 3.53
N PRO A 45 10.85 -18.41 2.94
CA PRO A 45 10.94 -17.13 3.64
C PRO A 45 9.55 -16.67 4.10
N LEU A 46 9.39 -16.47 5.41
CA LEU A 46 8.12 -16.03 6.01
C LEU A 46 8.33 -15.09 7.19
N ILE A 47 7.30 -14.30 7.49
CA ILE A 47 7.22 -13.50 8.70
C ILE A 47 6.18 -14.16 9.61
N THR A 48 6.53 -14.50 10.84
CA THR A 48 5.58 -15.09 11.78
C THR A 48 4.80 -14.00 12.53
N GLY A 49 3.57 -14.31 12.93
CA GLY A 49 2.80 -13.43 13.83
C GLY A 49 3.52 -13.15 15.15
N GLY A 50 4.34 -14.09 15.63
CA GLY A 50 5.17 -13.90 16.82
C GLY A 50 6.26 -12.83 16.65
N LEU A 51 6.85 -12.72 15.45
CA LEU A 51 7.81 -11.64 15.14
C LEU A 51 7.11 -10.29 15.02
N LEU A 52 5.94 -10.24 14.37
CA LEU A 52 5.16 -9.00 14.28
C LEU A 52 4.74 -8.46 15.66
N LYS A 53 4.31 -9.33 16.57
CA LYS A 53 3.91 -8.94 17.94
C LYS A 53 5.05 -8.34 18.77
N LYS A 54 6.31 -8.57 18.40
CA LYS A 54 7.49 -8.01 19.08
C LYS A 54 7.83 -6.60 18.60
N ILE A 55 7.23 -6.15 17.50
CA ILE A 55 7.49 -4.81 16.97
C ILE A 55 6.84 -3.80 17.92
N VAL A 56 7.65 -2.89 18.45
CA VAL A 56 7.18 -1.74 19.22
C VAL A 56 7.33 -0.51 18.34
N ILE A 57 6.22 0.17 18.07
CA ILE A 57 6.18 1.38 17.25
C ILE A 57 5.53 2.49 18.05
N GLN A 58 6.14 3.67 18.04
CA GLN A 58 5.52 4.85 18.60
C GLN A 58 4.51 5.38 17.57
N VAL A 59 3.28 5.60 18.04
CA VAL A 59 2.18 6.08 17.22
C VAL A 59 1.70 7.40 17.83
N PRO A 60 1.59 8.49 17.04
CA PRO A 60 1.12 9.77 17.53
C PRO A 60 -0.40 9.75 17.79
N CYS A 61 -0.97 10.85 18.27
CA CYS A 61 -2.41 10.97 18.48
C CYS A 61 -3.19 10.79 17.16
N LEU A 62 -4.46 10.39 17.25
CA LEU A 62 -5.30 10.09 16.09
C LEU A 62 -5.44 11.29 15.13
N GLU A 63 -5.44 12.52 15.67
CA GLU A 63 -5.49 13.74 14.85
C GLU A 63 -4.25 13.85 13.94
N GLU A 64 -3.06 13.64 14.48
CA GLU A 64 -1.82 13.70 13.72
C GLU A 64 -1.72 12.55 12.71
N GLN A 65 -2.12 11.33 13.12
CA GLN A 65 -2.24 10.20 12.20
C GLN A 65 -3.14 10.52 11.00
N THR A 66 -4.27 11.19 11.25
CA THR A 66 -5.24 11.58 10.21
C THR A 66 -4.66 12.65 9.28
N LYS A 67 -3.94 13.64 9.81
CA LYS A 67 -3.25 14.65 8.98
C LYS A 67 -2.24 14.00 8.04
N ILE A 68 -1.42 13.08 8.57
CA ILE A 68 -0.43 12.34 7.77
C ILE A 68 -1.12 11.45 6.73
N ALA A 69 -2.16 10.71 7.12
CA ALA A 69 -2.93 9.87 6.22
C ALA A 69 -3.52 10.67 5.05
N ASN A 70 -4.18 11.79 5.33
CA ASN A 70 -4.77 12.66 4.31
C ASN A 70 -3.72 13.20 3.34
N PHE A 71 -2.56 13.60 3.86
CA PHE A 71 -1.44 14.06 3.03
C PHE A 71 -0.96 12.95 2.08
N LEU A 72 -0.73 11.74 2.59
CA LEU A 72 -0.30 10.60 1.77
C LEU A 72 -1.36 10.22 0.72
N SER A 73 -2.63 10.17 1.10
CA SER A 73 -3.72 9.92 0.15
C SER A 73 -3.80 10.97 -0.96
N SER A 74 -3.52 12.24 -0.65
CA SER A 74 -3.48 13.29 -1.67
C SER A 74 -2.35 13.09 -2.69
N ILE A 75 -1.23 12.47 -2.27
CA ILE A 75 -0.13 12.11 -3.17
C ILE A 75 -0.54 10.92 -4.05
N ASP A 76 -1.13 9.88 -3.46
CA ASP A 76 -1.60 8.71 -4.20
C ASP A 76 -2.62 9.10 -5.28
N GLN A 77 -3.56 9.99 -4.95
CA GLN A 77 -4.52 10.54 -5.91
C GLN A 77 -3.83 11.27 -7.07
N LYS A 78 -2.82 12.09 -6.78
CA LYS A 78 -2.05 12.78 -7.83
C LYS A 78 -1.31 11.78 -8.73
N ILE A 79 -0.73 10.73 -8.16
CA ILE A 79 -0.06 9.67 -8.93
C ILE A 79 -1.07 8.98 -9.87
N GLU A 80 -2.27 8.66 -9.37
CA GLU A 80 -3.32 8.04 -10.17
C GLU A 80 -3.75 8.92 -11.35
N VAL A 81 -3.99 10.21 -11.11
CA VAL A 81 -4.33 11.18 -12.17
C VAL A 81 -3.24 11.24 -13.24
N VAL A 82 -1.97 11.32 -12.83
CA VAL A 82 -0.85 11.36 -13.77
C VAL A 82 -0.73 10.05 -14.56
N ALA A 83 -0.92 8.90 -13.91
CA ALA A 83 -0.91 7.60 -14.58
C ALA A 83 -2.02 7.49 -15.65
N GLN A 84 -3.22 7.98 -15.35
CA GLN A 84 -4.32 8.05 -16.32
C GLN A 84 -4.00 8.97 -17.50
N GLN A 85 -3.43 10.14 -17.25
CA GLN A 85 -2.99 11.06 -18.31
C GLN A 85 -1.95 10.42 -19.23
N ILE A 86 -0.98 9.71 -18.66
CA ILE A 86 0.04 8.96 -19.43
C ILE A 86 -0.63 7.88 -20.29
N GLN A 87 -1.62 7.16 -19.77
CA GLN A 87 -2.34 6.14 -20.52
C GLN A 87 -3.14 6.74 -21.68
N GLN A 88 -3.84 7.86 -21.45
CA GLN A 88 -4.57 8.57 -22.50
C GLN A 88 -3.63 9.08 -23.60
N ALA A 89 -2.50 9.67 -23.23
CA ALA A 89 -1.50 10.13 -24.19
C ALA A 89 -0.93 8.98 -25.04
N LYS A 90 -0.68 7.81 -24.43
CA LYS A 90 -0.25 6.60 -25.15
C LYS A 90 -1.31 6.11 -26.14
N GLN A 91 -2.58 6.09 -25.73
CA GLN A 91 -3.69 5.69 -26.58
C GLN A 91 -3.88 6.66 -27.76
N TRP A 92 -3.82 7.97 -27.49
CA TRP A 92 -3.93 9.00 -28.52
C TRP A 92 -2.79 8.90 -29.54
N LYS A 93 -1.54 8.78 -29.08
CA LYS A 93 -0.38 8.55 -29.96
C LYS A 93 -0.55 7.31 -30.83
N LYS A 94 -1.07 6.21 -30.28
CA LYS A 94 -1.34 4.98 -31.03
C LYS A 94 -2.39 5.21 -32.12
N GLY A 95 -3.48 5.92 -31.79
CA GLY A 95 -4.53 6.27 -32.76
C GLY A 95 -3.99 7.13 -33.92
N LEU A 96 -3.18 8.13 -33.62
CA LEU A 96 -2.56 8.97 -34.65
C LEU A 96 -1.65 8.16 -35.59
N LEU A 97 -0.80 7.28 -35.03
CA LEU A 97 0.05 6.43 -35.87
C LEU A 97 -0.76 5.47 -36.74
N GLN A 98 -1.86 4.92 -36.22
CA GLN A 98 -2.74 4.07 -37.02
C GLN A 98 -3.33 4.83 -38.22
N GLN A 99 -3.72 6.10 -38.05
CA GLN A 99 -4.24 6.94 -39.13
C GLN A 99 -3.20 7.34 -40.18
N MET A 100 -1.90 7.33 -39.86
CA MET A 100 -0.83 7.72 -40.81
C MET A 100 -0.44 6.64 -41.81
N PHE A 101 -0.77 5.37 -41.53
CA PHE A 101 -0.42 4.24 -42.38
C PHE A 101 -1.66 3.59 -43.04
N VAL A 102 -2.76 4.35 -43.14
CA VAL A 102 -3.95 4.04 -43.96
C VAL A 102 -3.96 4.95 -45.18
#